data_AF-A0A6P7RSI9-F1
#
_entry.id   AF-A0A6P7RSI9-F1
#
_cell.length_a   1.000
_cell.length_b   1.000
_cell.length_c   1.000
_cell.angle_alpha   90.00
_cell.angle_beta   90.00
_cell.angle_gamma   90.00
#
_symmetry.space_group_name_H-M   'P 1'
#
loop_
_entity.id
_entity.type
_entity.pdbx_description
1 polymer ?
#
loop_
_entity_poly.entity_id
_entity_poly.type
_entity_poly.pdbx_seq_one_letter_code
_entity_poly.pdbx_strand_id
1 'polypeptide(L)'
;MEERGLAPKFDTTFENARPSKTHMALVQLERMGFLSFLVSQNVDGLHVRSGFPRDKLAELHGNMFVEECPKCKTQYVRDTVVGTMGLKATGRLCTVAKARGLRACRGELRDTILDWEDSLPDRDLMLADEASRTADLSVTLGTSLQIRPSGNLPLATKRRGGRLVIVNLQPTKHDRQADLRIHGYVDEVMCKLMKHLGLEIPAWDGPCVLDKALPPLPRPVALKAEPPVHLNGAVHVSYKPKPNSPILHRPPKRVKTEAAPS
;
A
#
# COMPACT_ATOMS: atom_id res chain seq x y z
N MET A 1 10.73 10.23 -14.20
CA MET A 1 10.13 9.74 -15.47
C MET A 1 9.20 10.83 -16.01
N GLU A 2 8.24 11.26 -15.19
CA GLU A 2 7.36 12.41 -15.46
C GLU A 2 8.11 13.74 -15.62
N GLU A 3 9.08 14.04 -14.75
CA GLU A 3 9.97 15.22 -14.90
C GLU A 3 10.73 15.27 -16.24
N ARG A 4 10.83 14.13 -16.92
CA ARG A 4 11.50 13.96 -18.21
C ARG A 4 10.52 13.83 -19.38
N GLY A 5 9.22 14.01 -19.15
CA GLY A 5 8.16 13.89 -20.17
C GLY A 5 8.01 12.49 -20.75
N LEU A 6 8.51 11.45 -20.09
CA LEU A 6 8.43 10.07 -20.56
C LEU A 6 7.12 9.44 -20.10
N ALA A 7 6.45 8.73 -21.01
CA ALA A 7 5.27 7.96 -20.67
C ALA A 7 5.63 6.76 -19.77
N PRO A 8 4.82 6.46 -18.72
CA PRO A 8 4.98 5.24 -17.96
C PRO A 8 4.64 4.01 -18.81
N LYS A 9 5.36 2.91 -18.55
CA LYS A 9 5.10 1.61 -19.18
C LYS A 9 4.30 0.75 -18.20
N PHE A 10 3.22 0.15 -18.68
CA PHE A 10 2.44 -0.84 -17.96
C PHE A 10 2.66 -2.21 -18.58
N ASP A 11 3.06 -3.20 -17.77
CA ASP A 11 3.25 -4.58 -18.22
C ASP A 11 2.00 -5.46 -18.03
N THR A 12 0.94 -4.92 -17.41
CA THR A 12 -0.36 -5.58 -17.19
C THR A 12 -1.49 -4.56 -17.16
N THR A 13 -2.73 -5.00 -17.39
CA THR A 13 -3.94 -4.24 -17.06
C THR A 13 -4.32 -4.44 -15.59
N PHE A 14 -5.20 -3.60 -15.04
CA PHE A 14 -5.69 -3.75 -13.67
C PHE A 14 -6.43 -5.08 -13.46
N GLU A 15 -7.24 -5.52 -14.43
CA GLU A 15 -8.00 -6.78 -14.35
C GLU A 15 -7.09 -8.01 -14.33
N ASN A 16 -5.97 -7.96 -15.05
CA ASN A 16 -5.03 -9.08 -15.17
C ASN A 16 -3.91 -9.02 -14.11
N ALA A 17 -3.77 -7.89 -13.41
CA ALA A 17 -2.80 -7.74 -12.34
C ALA A 17 -3.08 -8.74 -11.22
N ARG A 18 -2.01 -9.41 -10.76
CA ARG A 18 -2.06 -10.41 -9.69
C ARG A 18 -1.50 -9.79 -8.41
N PRO A 19 -2.07 -10.09 -7.23
CA PRO A 19 -1.47 -9.70 -5.96
C PRO A 19 -0.02 -10.18 -5.86
N SER A 20 0.88 -9.29 -5.42
CA SER A 20 2.28 -9.65 -5.20
C SER A 20 2.46 -10.54 -3.97
N LYS A 21 3.69 -11.02 -3.74
CA LYS A 21 4.01 -11.76 -2.50
C LYS A 21 3.76 -10.94 -1.26
N THR A 22 4.05 -9.64 -1.28
CA THR A 22 3.70 -8.70 -0.20
C THR A 22 2.19 -8.65 0.05
N HIS A 23 1.35 -8.58 -0.98
CA HIS A 23 -0.11 -8.57 -0.80
C HIS A 23 -0.59 -9.85 -0.09
N MET A 24 -0.13 -11.01 -0.57
CA MET A 24 -0.50 -12.29 0.03
C MET A 24 0.08 -12.50 1.43
N ALA A 25 1.27 -11.96 1.71
CA ALA A 25 1.83 -11.94 3.06
C ALA A 25 0.97 -11.12 4.02
N LEU A 26 0.44 -9.96 3.59
CA LEU A 26 -0.46 -9.13 4.41
C LEU A 26 -1.78 -9.85 4.72
N VAL A 27 -2.34 -10.60 3.76
CA VAL A 27 -3.51 -11.46 3.99
C VAL A 27 -3.21 -12.47 5.11
N GLN A 28 -2.05 -13.13 5.06
CA GLN A 28 -1.69 -14.11 6.08
C GLN A 28 -1.42 -13.50 7.45
N LEU A 29 -0.76 -12.33 7.49
CA LEU A 29 -0.50 -11.62 8.73
C LEU A 29 -1.81 -11.20 9.41
N GLU A 30 -2.81 -10.77 8.65
CA GLU A 30 -4.15 -10.48 9.17
C GLU A 30 -4.82 -11.74 9.71
N ARG A 31 -4.83 -12.83 8.92
CA ARG A 31 -5.43 -14.11 9.33
C ARG A 31 -4.81 -14.68 10.61
N MET A 32 -3.51 -14.51 10.80
CA MET A 32 -2.78 -14.93 11.99
C MET A 32 -2.85 -13.90 13.14
N GLY A 33 -3.58 -12.79 12.93
CA GLY A 33 -3.78 -11.72 13.89
C GLY A 33 -2.55 -10.86 14.16
N PHE A 34 -1.48 -10.96 13.37
CA PHE A 34 -0.30 -10.08 13.48
C PHE A 34 -0.55 -8.68 12.94
N LEU A 35 -1.49 -8.53 12.01
CA LEU A 35 -1.86 -7.26 11.40
C LEU A 35 -3.24 -6.82 11.90
N SER A 36 -3.29 -5.67 12.59
CA SER A 36 -4.53 -5.11 13.14
C SER A 36 -5.35 -4.35 12.10
N PHE A 37 -4.69 -3.56 11.25
CA PHE A 37 -5.34 -2.73 10.24
C PHE A 37 -4.38 -2.44 9.08
N LEU A 38 -4.91 -2.26 7.87
CA LEU A 38 -4.17 -1.91 6.67
C LEU A 38 -4.67 -0.58 6.10
N VAL A 39 -3.75 0.37 5.91
CA VAL A 39 -4.04 1.66 5.26
C VAL A 39 -3.32 1.69 3.92
N SER A 40 -4.06 1.86 2.83
CA SER A 40 -3.49 1.90 1.48
C SER A 40 -3.76 3.22 0.77
N GLN A 41 -2.80 3.63 -0.05
CA GLN A 41 -2.89 4.73 -1.01
C GLN A 41 -3.07 4.22 -2.44
N ASN A 42 -3.02 2.91 -2.64
CA ASN A 42 -3.12 2.32 -3.97
C ASN A 42 -4.59 2.30 -4.43
N VAL A 43 -4.79 2.59 -5.72
CA VAL A 43 -6.10 2.49 -6.37
C VAL A 43 -6.27 1.20 -7.18
N ASP A 44 -5.23 0.37 -7.27
CA ASP A 44 -5.18 -0.83 -8.11
C ASP A 44 -6.16 -1.95 -7.72
N GLY A 45 -6.76 -1.87 -6.54
CA GLY A 45 -7.72 -2.83 -6.00
C GLY A 45 -7.16 -4.20 -5.62
N LEU A 46 -5.83 -4.38 -5.63
CA LEU A 46 -5.19 -5.67 -5.37
C LEU A 46 -5.35 -6.15 -3.93
N HIS A 47 -5.45 -5.26 -2.94
CA HIS A 47 -5.75 -5.66 -1.56
C HIS A 47 -7.11 -6.35 -1.47
N VAL A 48 -8.17 -5.71 -1.98
CA VAL A 48 -9.51 -6.31 -2.00
C VAL A 48 -9.49 -7.61 -2.79
N ARG A 49 -8.97 -7.61 -4.02
CA ARG A 49 -8.94 -8.79 -4.91
C ARG A 49 -8.07 -9.94 -4.39
N SER A 50 -7.14 -9.68 -3.47
CA SER A 50 -6.35 -10.72 -2.79
C SER A 50 -7.14 -11.50 -1.73
N GLY A 51 -8.36 -11.04 -1.39
CA GLY A 51 -9.14 -11.57 -0.28
C GLY A 51 -8.79 -10.96 1.07
N PHE A 52 -8.15 -9.78 1.10
CA PHE A 52 -7.92 -9.03 2.33
C PHE A 52 -9.26 -8.45 2.84
N PRO A 53 -9.58 -8.56 4.14
CA PRO A 53 -10.88 -8.15 4.66
C PRO A 53 -11.08 -6.64 4.64
N ARG A 54 -12.20 -6.19 4.05
CA ARG A 54 -12.51 -4.77 3.83
C ARG A 54 -12.79 -3.99 5.11
N ASP A 55 -13.26 -4.65 6.18
CA ASP A 55 -13.46 -4.02 7.49
C ASP A 55 -12.14 -3.71 8.23
N LYS A 56 -11.01 -4.25 7.77
CA LYS A 56 -9.66 -3.92 8.25
C LYS A 56 -8.80 -3.17 7.24
N LEU A 57 -9.41 -2.62 6.20
CA LEU A 57 -8.75 -1.88 5.13
C LEU A 57 -9.32 -0.46 5.04
N ALA A 58 -8.44 0.53 4.91
CA ALA A 58 -8.79 1.87 4.46
C ALA A 58 -8.17 2.14 3.08
N GLU A 59 -9.02 2.37 2.08
CA GLU A 59 -8.62 2.69 0.70
C GLU A 59 -8.68 4.21 0.49
N LEU A 60 -7.65 4.91 1.00
CA LEU A 60 -7.70 6.36 1.16
C LEU A 60 -7.84 7.15 -0.14
N HIS A 61 -7.41 6.58 -1.27
CA HIS A 61 -7.44 7.24 -2.58
C HIS A 61 -8.45 6.61 -3.55
N GLY A 62 -9.31 5.73 -3.03
CA GLY A 62 -10.28 4.97 -3.81
C GLY A 62 -9.75 3.66 -4.37
N ASN A 63 -10.57 3.02 -5.18
CA ASN A 63 -10.27 1.74 -5.81
C ASN A 63 -10.91 1.68 -7.21
N MET A 64 -10.12 1.33 -8.22
CA MET A 64 -10.53 1.28 -9.63
C MET A 64 -11.73 0.35 -9.91
N PHE A 65 -11.99 -0.60 -9.02
CA PHE A 65 -13.07 -1.58 -9.10
C PHE A 65 -14.28 -1.22 -8.24
N VAL A 66 -14.24 -0.10 -7.50
CA VAL A 66 -15.29 0.28 -6.55
C VAL A 66 -16.03 1.52 -7.01
N GLU A 67 -17.35 1.39 -7.08
CA GLU A 67 -18.27 2.52 -7.25
C GLU A 67 -19.21 2.64 -6.04
N GLU A 68 -19.56 3.87 -5.69
CA GLU A 68 -20.36 4.19 -4.52
C GLU A 68 -21.64 4.93 -4.90
N CYS A 69 -22.74 4.61 -4.22
CA CYS A 69 -23.96 5.38 -4.30
C CYS A 69 -23.85 6.65 -3.42
N PRO A 70 -23.90 7.87 -3.96
CA PRO A 70 -23.81 9.09 -3.17
C PRO A 70 -25.02 9.28 -2.24
N LYS A 71 -26.17 8.62 -2.53
CA LYS A 71 -27.39 8.73 -1.72
C LYS A 71 -27.39 7.85 -0.47
N CYS A 72 -26.93 6.60 -0.59
CA CYS A 72 -27.01 5.62 0.50
C CYS A 72 -25.64 5.06 0.93
N LYS A 73 -24.56 5.52 0.31
CA LYS A 73 -23.16 5.16 0.61
C LYS A 73 -22.84 3.68 0.44
N THR A 74 -23.74 2.91 -0.16
CA THR A 74 -23.46 1.52 -0.53
C THR A 74 -22.44 1.48 -1.66
N GLN A 75 -21.38 0.72 -1.43
CA GLN A 75 -20.33 0.45 -2.39
C GLN A 75 -20.57 -0.86 -3.12
N TYR A 76 -20.15 -0.93 -4.38
CA TYR A 76 -20.19 -2.11 -5.22
C TYR A 76 -18.78 -2.40 -5.70
N VAL A 77 -18.26 -3.58 -5.38
CA VAL A 77 -16.99 -4.07 -5.94
C VAL A 77 -17.30 -4.81 -7.24
N ARG A 78 -16.65 -4.39 -8.32
CA ARG A 78 -16.80 -4.94 -9.67
C ARG A 78 -15.64 -5.86 -10.03
N ASP A 79 -15.85 -6.71 -11.01
CA ASP A 79 -14.85 -7.60 -11.59
C ASP A 79 -13.92 -6.87 -12.59
N THR A 80 -14.46 -5.87 -13.29
CA THR A 80 -13.73 -4.94 -14.18
C THR A 80 -13.61 -3.54 -13.57
N VAL A 81 -12.68 -2.72 -14.10
CA VAL A 81 -12.61 -1.32 -13.66
C VAL A 81 -13.92 -0.57 -13.95
N VAL A 82 -14.26 0.39 -13.09
CA VAL A 82 -15.54 1.11 -13.10
C VAL A 82 -15.72 2.01 -14.33
N GLY A 83 -14.61 2.47 -14.91
CA GLY A 83 -14.55 3.17 -16.20
C GLY A 83 -14.47 4.71 -16.13
N THR A 84 -14.48 5.29 -14.93
CA THR A 84 -14.32 6.74 -14.70
C THR A 84 -13.34 7.02 -13.55
N MET A 85 -12.88 8.26 -13.43
CA MET A 85 -12.04 8.76 -12.35
C MET A 85 -12.44 10.21 -11.99
N GLY A 86 -12.22 10.60 -10.74
CA GLY A 86 -12.53 11.93 -10.22
C GLY A 86 -13.98 12.04 -9.72
N LEU A 87 -14.45 11.00 -9.03
CA LEU A 87 -15.78 10.94 -8.42
C LEU A 87 -16.94 11.19 -9.40
N LYS A 88 -16.78 10.71 -10.64
CA LYS A 88 -17.71 10.94 -11.75
C LYS A 88 -18.78 9.86 -11.80
N ALA A 89 -19.92 10.20 -12.40
CA ALA A 89 -21.00 9.26 -12.65
C ALA A 89 -20.55 8.13 -13.58
N THR A 90 -20.88 6.89 -13.21
CA THR A 90 -20.46 5.69 -13.94
C THR A 90 -21.50 5.21 -14.96
N GLY A 91 -22.67 5.86 -14.98
CA GLY A 91 -23.83 5.47 -15.78
C GLY A 91 -24.69 4.36 -15.17
N ARG A 92 -24.29 3.78 -14.03
CA ARG A 92 -25.08 2.75 -13.31
C ARG A 92 -25.91 3.35 -12.19
N LEU A 93 -26.96 2.63 -11.78
CA LEU A 93 -27.86 3.04 -10.69
C LEU A 93 -27.80 2.07 -9.51
N CYS A 94 -27.89 2.60 -8.30
CA CYS A 94 -27.93 1.83 -7.06
C CYS A 94 -29.18 0.95 -6.97
N THR A 95 -28.98 -0.33 -6.67
CA THR A 95 -30.01 -1.38 -6.62
C THR A 95 -30.52 -1.69 -5.22
N VAL A 96 -29.91 -1.12 -4.17
CA VAL A 96 -30.32 -1.32 -2.77
C VAL A 96 -31.80 -1.00 -2.57
N ALA A 97 -32.55 -1.94 -2.00
CA ALA A 97 -33.94 -1.74 -1.61
C ALA A 97 -34.03 -0.75 -0.45
N LYS A 98 -34.91 0.26 -0.55
CA LYS A 98 -35.16 1.19 0.56
C LYS A 98 -35.91 0.47 1.70
N ALA A 99 -35.84 1.04 2.91
CA ALA A 99 -36.34 0.46 4.17
C ALA A 99 -37.80 -0.07 4.17
N ARG A 100 -38.66 0.33 3.22
CA ARG A 100 -40.04 -0.19 3.08
C ARG A 100 -40.22 -1.17 1.91
N GLY A 101 -39.15 -1.62 1.26
CA GLY A 101 -39.17 -2.58 0.13
C GLY A 101 -39.80 -2.09 -1.17
N LEU A 102 -40.53 -0.97 -1.14
CA LEU A 102 -41.36 -0.50 -2.26
C LEU A 102 -40.57 -0.05 -3.50
N ARG A 103 -39.35 0.47 -3.32
CA ARG A 103 -38.50 0.97 -4.43
C ARG A 103 -37.01 0.85 -4.13
N ALA A 104 -36.21 0.60 -5.16
CA ALA A 104 -34.75 0.69 -5.10
C ALA A 104 -34.26 2.14 -4.90
N CYS A 105 -33.04 2.29 -4.42
CA CYS A 105 -32.40 3.57 -4.15
C CYS A 105 -32.30 4.45 -5.41
N ARG A 106 -31.83 3.86 -6.53
CA ARG A 106 -31.64 4.53 -7.82
C ARG A 106 -30.81 5.82 -7.72
N GLY A 107 -29.84 5.86 -6.81
CA GLY A 107 -28.77 6.87 -6.85
C GLY A 107 -27.83 6.56 -8.01
N GLU A 108 -27.40 7.58 -8.74
CA GLU A 108 -26.38 7.44 -9.77
C GLU A 108 -25.04 7.09 -9.11
N LEU A 109 -24.50 5.93 -9.46
CA LEU A 109 -23.25 5.45 -8.90
C LEU A 109 -22.09 6.31 -9.42
N ARG A 110 -21.11 6.53 -8.55
CA ARG A 110 -19.88 7.28 -8.86
C ARG A 110 -18.66 6.43 -8.60
N ASP A 111 -17.59 6.62 -9.37
CA ASP A 111 -16.30 6.03 -9.02
C ASP A 111 -15.78 6.59 -7.68
N THR A 112 -14.79 5.92 -7.11
CA THR A 112 -14.18 6.31 -5.83
C THR A 112 -12.80 6.95 -5.98
N ILE A 113 -12.34 7.16 -7.22
CA ILE A 113 -10.99 7.68 -7.48
C ILE A 113 -10.99 9.18 -7.26
N LEU A 114 -10.12 9.63 -6.36
CA LEU A 114 -9.96 11.05 -6.03
C LEU A 114 -9.17 11.76 -7.14
N ASP A 115 -9.62 12.95 -7.52
CA ASP A 115 -8.80 13.95 -8.20
C ASP A 115 -8.02 14.79 -7.18
N TRP A 116 -7.12 15.66 -7.63
CA TRP A 116 -6.20 16.42 -6.77
C TRP A 116 -6.89 17.32 -5.73
N GLU A 117 -8.09 17.81 -6.04
CA GLU A 117 -8.85 18.73 -5.18
C GLU A 117 -9.84 18.00 -4.26
N ASP A 118 -10.02 16.70 -4.45
CA ASP A 118 -11.00 15.93 -3.68
C ASP A 118 -10.50 15.63 -2.26
N SER A 119 -11.43 15.72 -1.31
CA SER A 119 -11.18 15.26 0.07
C SER A 119 -11.14 13.73 0.13
N LEU A 120 -10.30 13.21 1.04
CA LEU A 120 -10.29 11.78 1.34
C LEU A 120 -11.64 11.32 1.91
N PRO A 121 -12.02 10.04 1.69
CA PRO A 121 -13.24 9.47 2.27
C PRO A 121 -13.20 9.49 3.81
N ASP A 122 -14.14 10.21 4.42
CA ASP A 122 -14.17 10.45 5.87
C ASP A 122 -14.09 9.16 6.70
N ARG A 123 -14.88 8.13 6.34
CA ARG A 123 -14.92 6.84 7.04
C ARG A 123 -13.53 6.21 7.07
N ASP A 124 -12.91 6.07 5.92
CA ASP A 124 -11.64 5.37 5.75
C ASP A 124 -10.50 6.16 6.39
N LEU A 125 -10.52 7.50 6.27
CA LEU A 125 -9.55 8.36 6.95
C LEU A 125 -9.69 8.29 8.48
N MET A 126 -10.92 8.30 9.01
CA MET A 126 -11.16 8.16 10.45
C MET A 126 -10.64 6.83 11.00
N LEU A 127 -10.96 5.72 10.33
CA LEU A 127 -10.47 4.39 10.72
C LEU A 127 -8.94 4.30 10.62
N ALA A 128 -8.36 4.84 9.55
CA ALA A 128 -6.91 4.88 9.37
C ALA A 128 -6.19 5.72 10.43
N ASP A 129 -6.73 6.87 10.80
CA ASP A 129 -6.19 7.73 11.85
C ASP A 129 -6.30 7.07 13.24
N GLU A 130 -7.44 6.46 13.56
CA GLU A 130 -7.63 5.74 14.81
C GLU A 130 -6.65 4.56 14.93
N ALA A 131 -6.57 3.71 13.89
CA ALA A 131 -5.62 2.60 13.86
C ALA A 131 -4.17 3.08 13.97
N SER A 132 -3.81 4.16 13.28
CA SER A 132 -2.45 4.71 13.34
C SER A 132 -2.12 5.30 14.71
N ARG A 133 -3.07 5.94 15.39
CA ARG A 133 -2.89 6.49 16.74
C ARG A 133 -2.80 5.41 17.82
N THR A 134 -3.49 4.30 17.64
CA THR A 134 -3.55 3.21 18.64
C THR A 134 -2.47 2.15 18.45
N ALA A 135 -1.85 2.09 17.27
CA ALA A 135 -0.74 1.20 16.99
C ALA A 135 0.48 1.49 17.89
N ASP A 136 1.15 0.42 18.32
CA ASP A 136 2.49 0.46 18.91
C ASP A 136 3.60 0.30 17.84
N LEU A 137 3.25 -0.18 16.65
CA LEU A 137 4.12 -0.34 15.49
C LEU A 137 3.38 0.03 14.20
N SER A 138 3.95 0.99 13.45
CA SER A 138 3.57 1.29 12.07
C SER A 138 4.67 0.83 11.12
N VAL A 139 4.31 0.08 10.08
CA VAL A 139 5.22 -0.36 9.02
C VAL A 139 4.74 0.20 7.69
N THR A 140 5.59 0.96 6.99
CA THR A 140 5.29 1.49 5.65
C THR A 140 6.00 0.66 4.60
N LEU A 141 5.30 0.30 3.53
CA LEU A 141 5.79 -0.55 2.45
C LEU A 141 5.59 0.18 1.11
N GLY A 142 6.68 0.55 0.43
CA GLY A 142 6.62 1.02 -0.95
C GLY A 142 5.91 2.36 -1.16
N THR A 143 5.97 3.29 -0.19
CA THR A 143 5.42 4.64 -0.32
C THR A 143 6.48 5.69 0.00
N SER A 144 6.50 6.79 -0.76
CA SER A 144 7.38 7.94 -0.51
C SER A 144 6.90 8.83 0.65
N LEU A 145 5.67 8.58 1.15
CA LEU A 145 5.01 9.32 2.22
C LEU A 145 4.82 10.82 1.95
N GLN A 146 4.80 11.23 0.68
CA GLN A 146 4.73 12.65 0.32
C GLN A 146 3.33 13.25 0.44
N ILE A 147 2.31 12.48 0.06
CA ILE A 147 0.90 12.90 -0.02
C ILE A 147 0.31 13.05 1.38
N ARG A 148 -0.40 14.15 1.63
CA ARG A 148 -1.10 14.41 2.89
C ARG A 148 -2.61 14.26 2.71
N PRO A 149 -3.35 13.80 3.74
CA PRO A 149 -2.85 13.40 5.06
C PRO A 149 -2.23 11.98 5.11
N SER A 150 -2.42 11.15 4.07
CA SER A 150 -2.08 9.71 4.08
C SER A 150 -0.65 9.40 4.56
N GLY A 151 0.36 10.07 3.99
CA GLY A 151 1.77 9.87 4.33
C GLY A 151 2.14 10.33 5.74
N ASN A 152 1.31 11.14 6.41
CA ASN A 152 1.55 11.56 7.80
C ASN A 152 0.97 10.59 8.83
N LEU A 153 0.07 9.68 8.43
CA LEU A 153 -0.59 8.74 9.35
C LEU A 153 0.41 7.89 10.17
N PRO A 154 1.50 7.34 9.59
CA PRO A 154 2.49 6.58 10.37
C PRO A 154 3.19 7.40 11.47
N LEU A 155 3.20 8.73 11.37
CA LEU A 155 3.72 9.61 12.44
C LEU A 155 2.76 9.72 13.63
N ALA A 156 1.48 9.40 13.47
CA ALA A 156 0.53 9.34 14.58
C ALA A 156 0.95 8.25 15.59
N THR A 157 1.46 7.11 15.10
CA THR A 157 2.04 6.05 15.93
C THR A 157 3.23 6.56 16.73
N LYS A 158 4.20 7.24 16.09
CA LYS A 158 5.37 7.83 16.76
C LYS A 158 4.98 8.82 17.86
N ARG A 159 3.98 9.68 17.60
CA ARG A 159 3.50 10.68 18.57
C ARG A 159 2.92 10.05 19.85
N ARG A 160 2.52 8.78 19.80
CA ARG A 160 1.98 8.03 20.94
C ARG A 160 2.98 7.06 21.56
N GLY A 161 4.26 7.16 21.19
CA GLY A 161 5.34 6.32 21.75
C GLY A 161 5.57 5.01 21.00
N GLY A 162 4.79 4.74 19.95
CA GLY A 162 5.01 3.59 19.08
C GLY A 162 6.26 3.72 18.20
N ARG A 163 6.56 2.67 17.44
CA ARG A 163 7.70 2.56 16.53
C ARG A 163 7.26 2.71 15.07
N LEU A 164 8.17 3.23 14.24
CA LEU A 164 7.97 3.38 12.81
C LEU A 164 9.07 2.63 12.06
N VAL A 165 8.66 1.71 11.19
CA VAL A 165 9.53 1.02 10.23
C VAL A 165 9.18 1.52 8.82
N ILE A 166 10.20 1.86 8.04
CA ILE A 166 10.04 2.26 6.64
C ILE A 166 10.78 1.27 5.74
N VAL A 167 10.04 0.65 4.83
CA VAL A 167 10.58 -0.23 3.80
C VAL A 167 10.32 0.39 2.43
N ASN A 168 11.36 0.96 1.83
CA ASN A 168 11.25 1.61 0.53
C ASN A 168 12.58 1.60 -0.22
N LEU A 169 12.55 1.55 -1.56
CA LEU A 169 13.77 1.64 -2.36
C LEU A 169 14.34 3.07 -2.39
N GLN A 170 13.47 4.07 -2.37
CA GLN A 170 13.82 5.49 -2.44
C GLN A 170 13.71 6.15 -1.05
N PRO A 171 14.39 7.30 -0.85
CA PRO A 171 14.16 8.12 0.33
C PRO A 171 12.68 8.47 0.50
N THR A 172 12.23 8.60 1.75
CA THR A 172 10.86 9.00 2.08
C THR A 172 10.84 10.34 2.80
N LYS A 173 9.68 11.01 2.78
CA LYS A 173 9.49 12.29 3.49
C LYS A 173 9.79 12.22 4.99
N HIS A 174 9.64 11.04 5.59
CA HIS A 174 9.71 10.83 7.04
C HIS A 174 10.85 9.91 7.47
N ASP A 175 11.90 9.79 6.66
CA ASP A 175 13.04 8.93 6.97
C ASP A 175 13.62 9.22 8.35
N ARG A 176 13.76 10.50 8.75
CA ARG A 176 14.37 10.90 10.02
C ARG A 176 13.57 10.44 11.25
N GLN A 177 12.28 10.15 11.09
CA GLN A 177 11.37 9.76 12.17
C GLN A 177 11.32 8.23 12.35
N ALA A 178 11.84 7.46 11.40
CA ALA A 178 11.83 6.00 11.45
C ALA A 178 12.83 5.44 12.48
N ASP A 179 12.38 4.46 13.26
CA ASP A 179 13.21 3.66 14.15
C ASP A 179 14.04 2.63 13.38
N LEU A 180 13.52 2.15 12.24
CA LEU A 180 14.21 1.25 11.32
C LEU A 180 13.89 1.62 9.87
N ARG A 181 14.93 1.69 9.03
CA ARG A 181 14.81 1.90 7.58
C ARG A 181 15.40 0.71 6.85
N ILE A 182 14.65 0.11 5.95
CA ILE A 182 15.06 -1.02 5.13
C ILE A 182 14.98 -0.59 3.66
N HIS A 183 16.13 -0.49 3.00
CA HIS A 183 16.20 -0.17 1.57
C HIS A 183 16.28 -1.46 0.76
N GLY A 184 15.16 -1.88 0.19
CA GLY A 184 15.08 -3.12 -0.58
C GLY A 184 13.70 -3.35 -1.20
N TYR A 185 13.60 -4.37 -2.05
CA TYR A 185 12.33 -4.77 -2.63
C TYR A 185 11.39 -5.32 -1.54
N VAL A 186 10.17 -4.79 -1.46
CA VAL A 186 9.19 -5.17 -0.43
C VAL A 186 8.86 -6.66 -0.46
N ASP A 187 8.81 -7.29 -1.64
CA ASP A 187 8.58 -8.73 -1.76
C ASP A 187 9.72 -9.54 -1.11
N GLU A 188 10.99 -9.12 -1.26
CA GLU A 188 12.12 -9.81 -0.62
C GLU A 188 12.07 -9.67 0.91
N VAL A 189 11.80 -8.45 1.38
CA VAL A 189 11.69 -8.15 2.81
C VAL A 189 10.55 -8.95 3.44
N MET A 190 9.37 -8.96 2.81
CA MET A 190 8.21 -9.68 3.31
C MET A 190 8.41 -11.20 3.26
N CYS A 191 9.05 -11.75 2.21
CA CYS A 191 9.39 -13.18 2.18
C CYS A 191 10.30 -13.58 3.35
N LYS A 192 11.32 -12.77 3.65
CA LYS A 192 12.21 -13.02 4.80
C LYS A 192 11.47 -12.88 6.12
N LEU A 193 10.64 -11.85 6.28
CA LEU A 193 9.82 -11.65 7.47
C LEU A 193 8.89 -12.83 7.72
N MET A 194 8.15 -13.27 6.71
CA MET A 194 7.24 -14.41 6.80
C MET A 194 7.99 -15.69 7.20
N LYS A 195 9.18 -15.94 6.62
CA LYS A 195 10.05 -17.04 7.05
C LYS A 195 10.49 -16.91 8.51
N HIS A 196 10.87 -15.72 8.95
CA HIS A 196 11.22 -15.47 10.35
C HIS A 196 10.04 -15.65 11.29
N LEU A 197 8.80 -15.39 10.87
CA LEU A 197 7.60 -15.63 11.67
C LEU A 197 7.12 -17.09 11.62
N GLY A 198 7.75 -17.95 10.81
CA GLY A 198 7.29 -19.31 10.58
C GLY A 198 5.95 -19.38 9.87
N LEU A 199 5.64 -18.39 9.00
CA LEU A 199 4.38 -18.29 8.27
C LEU A 199 4.61 -18.52 6.78
N GLU A 200 3.77 -19.36 6.17
CA GLU A 200 3.73 -19.53 4.72
C GLU A 200 2.96 -18.38 4.06
N ILE A 201 3.39 -17.96 2.88
CA ILE A 201 2.63 -17.00 2.07
C ILE A 201 1.58 -17.79 1.28
N PRO A 202 0.28 -17.53 1.46
CA PRO A 202 -0.78 -18.29 0.82
C PRO A 202 -0.78 -18.10 -0.70
N ALA A 203 -1.24 -19.14 -1.41
CA ALA A 203 -1.53 -19.04 -2.83
C ALA A 203 -2.74 -18.11 -3.07
N TRP A 204 -2.81 -17.54 -4.27
CA TRP A 204 -3.93 -16.73 -4.72
C TRP A 204 -4.74 -17.50 -5.76
N ASP A 205 -5.98 -17.84 -5.41
CA ASP A 205 -6.88 -18.67 -6.24
C ASP A 205 -7.70 -17.85 -7.26
N GLY A 206 -7.53 -16.53 -7.25
CA GLY A 206 -8.24 -15.59 -8.12
C GLY A 206 -8.93 -14.47 -7.34
N PRO A 207 -9.55 -13.49 -8.04
CA PRO A 207 -10.20 -12.36 -7.39
C PRO A 207 -11.28 -12.82 -6.41
N CYS A 208 -11.13 -12.44 -5.15
CA CYS A 208 -12.06 -12.77 -4.08
C CYS A 208 -12.33 -11.53 -3.24
N VAL A 209 -13.58 -11.26 -2.89
CA VAL A 209 -13.96 -10.13 -2.04
C VAL A 209 -14.37 -10.67 -0.66
N LEU A 210 -13.71 -10.18 0.39
CA LEU A 210 -14.02 -10.50 1.77
C LEU A 210 -14.46 -9.23 2.50
N ASP A 211 -15.75 -9.10 2.82
CA ASP A 211 -16.25 -7.88 3.47
C ASP A 211 -15.83 -7.75 4.93
N LYS A 212 -15.73 -8.88 5.65
CA LYS A 212 -15.39 -8.92 7.08
C LYS A 212 -14.29 -9.92 7.39
N ALA A 213 -13.41 -9.54 8.30
CA ALA A 213 -12.37 -10.43 8.81
C ALA A 213 -12.96 -11.70 9.43
N LEU A 214 -12.28 -12.82 9.18
CA LEU A 214 -12.58 -14.09 9.84
C LEU A 214 -11.93 -14.13 11.23
N PRO A 215 -12.39 -15.02 12.15
CA PRO A 215 -11.70 -15.23 13.41
C PRO A 215 -10.20 -15.56 13.19
N PRO A 216 -9.29 -15.00 14.00
CA PRO A 216 -7.85 -15.25 13.82
C PRO A 216 -7.50 -16.74 13.95
N LEU A 217 -6.60 -17.19 13.10
CA LEU A 217 -5.99 -18.52 13.18
C LEU A 217 -5.06 -18.62 14.41
N PRO A 218 -4.85 -19.82 14.95
CA PRO A 218 -3.87 -20.05 16.01
C PRO A 218 -2.47 -19.61 15.56
N ARG A 219 -1.84 -18.74 16.34
CA ARG A 219 -0.47 -18.30 16.06
C ARG A 219 0.52 -19.44 16.32
N PRO A 220 1.59 -19.55 15.51
CA PRO A 220 2.75 -20.35 15.89
C PRO A 220 3.25 -19.90 17.27
N VAL A 221 3.77 -20.85 18.06
CA VAL A 221 4.39 -20.54 19.36
C VAL A 221 5.41 -19.43 19.15
N ALA A 222 5.28 -18.34 19.91
CA ALA A 222 6.15 -17.19 19.79
C ALA A 222 7.60 -17.65 19.83
N LEU A 223 8.36 -17.31 18.79
CA LEU A 223 9.81 -17.47 18.83
C LEU A 223 10.30 -16.72 20.07
N LYS A 224 11.07 -17.41 20.92
CA LYS A 224 11.74 -16.75 22.05
C LYS A 224 12.51 -15.57 21.47
N ALA A 225 12.11 -14.35 21.82
CA ALA A 225 12.84 -13.18 21.42
C ALA A 225 14.26 -13.34 21.97
N GLU A 226 15.26 -13.42 21.09
CA GLU A 226 16.63 -13.26 21.52
C GLU A 226 16.77 -11.86 22.14
N PRO A 227 17.55 -11.69 23.23
CA PRO A 227 17.76 -10.39 23.82
C PRO A 227 18.24 -9.40 22.75
N PRO A 228 17.82 -8.13 22.81
CA PRO A 228 18.18 -7.14 21.81
C PRO A 228 19.70 -7.07 21.69
N VAL A 229 20.23 -7.48 20.53
CA VAL A 229 21.62 -7.25 20.20
C VAL A 229 21.77 -5.74 20.06
N HIS A 230 22.49 -5.11 21.00
CA HIS A 230 22.89 -3.72 20.87
C HIS A 230 23.78 -3.57 19.64
N LEU A 231 23.18 -3.23 18.49
CA LEU A 231 23.90 -2.80 17.30
C LEU A 231 24.42 -1.37 17.55
N ASN A 232 25.48 -1.26 18.35
CA ASN A 232 26.30 -0.06 18.41
C ASN A 232 27.09 0.03 17.10
N GLY A 233 26.61 0.85 16.17
CA GLY A 233 27.33 1.22 14.96
C GLY A 233 26.47 1.13 13.70
N ALA A 234 26.61 2.11 12.82
CA ALA A 234 26.05 2.05 11.48
C ALA A 234 26.59 0.79 10.77
N VAL A 235 25.75 -0.23 10.60
CA VAL A 235 26.09 -1.38 9.78
C VAL A 235 26.02 -0.94 8.32
N HIS A 236 27.14 -0.43 7.81
CA HIS A 236 27.37 -0.39 6.37
C HIS A 236 27.56 -1.83 5.90
N VAL A 237 26.48 -2.47 5.45
CA VAL A 237 26.59 -3.71 4.67
C VAL A 237 27.15 -3.32 3.31
N SER A 238 28.48 -3.36 3.19
CA SER A 238 29.14 -3.19 1.89
C SER A 238 28.87 -4.44 1.05
N TYR A 239 28.08 -4.28 0.01
CA TYR A 239 27.88 -5.29 -1.01
C TYR A 239 29.19 -5.48 -1.78
N LYS A 240 29.89 -6.61 -1.59
CA LYS A 240 30.98 -7.03 -2.48
C LYS A 240 30.37 -7.74 -3.70
N PRO A 241 30.44 -7.16 -4.91
CA PRO A 241 30.00 -7.88 -6.10
C PRO A 241 30.92 -9.08 -6.37
N LYS A 242 30.34 -10.20 -6.79
CA LYS A 242 31.09 -11.38 -7.23
C LYS A 242 31.99 -11.03 -8.42
N PRO A 243 33.24 -11.52 -8.47
CA PRO A 243 34.12 -11.30 -9.62
C PRO A 243 33.67 -12.21 -10.75
N ASN A 244 32.88 -11.66 -11.69
CA ASN A 244 32.89 -11.98 -13.12
C ASN A 244 31.67 -11.34 -13.78
N SER A 245 31.82 -10.10 -14.25
CA SER A 245 31.04 -9.51 -15.36
C SER A 245 31.82 -8.31 -15.91
N PRO A 246 31.82 -8.10 -17.24
CA PRO A 246 32.81 -7.27 -17.91
C PRO A 246 32.61 -5.77 -17.67
N ILE A 247 33.74 -5.08 -17.51
CA ILE A 247 33.84 -3.63 -17.26
C ILE A 247 33.38 -2.88 -18.52
N LEU A 248 32.26 -2.15 -18.44
CA LEU A 248 31.89 -1.13 -19.41
C LEU A 248 32.71 0.14 -19.14
N HIS A 249 33.63 0.46 -20.06
CA HIS A 249 34.39 1.70 -20.05
C HIS A 249 33.45 2.92 -20.11
N ARG A 250 33.63 3.85 -19.18
CA ARG A 250 33.00 5.18 -19.21
C ARG A 250 33.77 6.07 -20.20
N PRO A 251 33.12 6.81 -21.11
CA PRO A 251 33.84 7.76 -21.95
C PRO A 251 34.28 8.99 -21.13
N PRO A 252 35.39 9.66 -21.51
CA PRO A 252 35.93 10.78 -20.75
C PRO A 252 35.03 12.02 -20.82
N LYS A 253 35.01 12.78 -19.72
CA LYS A 253 34.32 14.08 -19.61
C LYS A 253 34.96 15.08 -20.58
N ARG A 254 34.16 15.71 -21.45
CA ARG A 254 34.58 16.89 -22.22
C ARG A 254 34.89 18.04 -21.27
N VAL A 255 36.13 18.52 -21.32
CA VAL A 255 36.55 19.80 -20.76
C VAL A 255 35.94 20.91 -21.64
N LYS A 256 35.23 21.86 -21.03
CA LYS A 256 34.83 23.10 -21.72
C LYS A 256 36.05 24.02 -21.73
N THR A 257 36.58 24.29 -22.91
CA THR A 257 37.52 25.40 -23.12
C THR A 257 36.71 26.69 -23.24
N GLU A 258 36.99 27.63 -22.34
CA GLU A 258 36.61 29.03 -22.47
C GLU A 258 37.35 29.65 -23.65
N ALA A 259 36.63 30.36 -24.51
CA ALA A 259 37.20 31.28 -25.50
C ALA A 259 36.71 32.69 -25.14
N ALA A 260 37.67 33.58 -24.92
CA ALA A 260 37.47 35.03 -24.83
C ALA A 260 38.02 35.69 -26.13
N PRO A 261 37.82 37.00 -26.34
CA PRO A 261 36.85 37.54 -27.29
C PRO A 261 37.50 38.09 -28.58
N SER A 262 36.67 38.38 -29.58
CA SER A 262 36.94 39.28 -30.71
C SER A 262 35.65 39.95 -31.11
#